data_AF-A0AAI9YTD0-F1
#
_entry.id   AF-A0AAI9YTD0-F1
#
_cell.length_a   1.000
_cell.length_b   1.000
_cell.length_c   1.000
_cell.angle_alpha   90.00
_cell.angle_beta   90.00
_cell.angle_gamma   90.00
#
_symmetry.space_group_name_H-M   'P 1'
#
loop_
_entity.id
_entity.type
_entity.pdbx_description
1 polymer ?
#
loop_
_entity_poly.entity_id
_entity_poly.type
_entity_poly.pdbx_seq_one_letter_code
_entity_poly.pdbx_strand_id
1 'polypeptide(L)'
;MARARINIMDDLGWARAKSLIAKRRAKRCEVDTKLGCHVPIGCRTRDGYAQIWTKSNAKAKKGLTGRKASRAYLLHIVAYAQLHKRNPNDHVSHLCDNPACFNPTHLVDETASNNNSRKGCPGPIHCSDHGYLIVNLCNHNPPCIRPPRQDVQCCLSHKEFQP
;
A
#
# COMPACT_ATOMS: atom_id res chain seq x y z
N MET A 1 2.21 -22.62 11.62
CA MET A 1 3.46 -21.97 12.07
C MET A 1 3.52 -20.56 11.50
N ALA A 2 3.54 -19.53 12.33
CA ALA A 2 3.71 -18.15 11.86
C ALA A 2 5.10 -18.01 11.23
N ARG A 3 5.18 -17.54 9.99
CA ARG A 3 6.47 -17.26 9.34
C ARG A 3 7.15 -16.11 10.08
N ALA A 4 8.40 -16.31 10.50
CA ALA A 4 9.20 -15.26 11.10
C ALA A 4 9.21 -14.01 10.21
N ARG A 5 8.97 -12.85 10.84
CA ARG A 5 8.92 -11.55 10.17
C ARG A 5 10.27 -11.24 9.53
N ILE A 6 10.25 -10.81 8.27
CA ILE A 6 11.47 -10.49 7.54
C ILE A 6 11.92 -9.08 7.93
N ASN A 7 13.11 -8.96 8.50
CA ASN A 7 13.75 -7.66 8.66
C ASN A 7 14.30 -7.21 7.29
N ILE A 8 13.61 -6.29 6.63
CA ILE A 8 13.95 -5.77 5.30
C ILE A 8 15.29 -5.03 5.31
N MET A 9 15.55 -4.27 6.37
CA MET A 9 16.77 -3.47 6.50
C MET A 9 18.02 -4.36 6.60
N ASP A 10 17.94 -5.47 7.33
CA ASP A 10 19.06 -6.41 7.45
C ASP A 10 19.19 -7.30 6.21
N ASP A 11 18.06 -7.74 5.67
CA ASP A 11 18.04 -8.78 4.63
C ASP A 11 18.26 -8.22 3.22
N LEU A 12 17.74 -7.02 2.93
CA LEU A 12 17.92 -6.33 1.63
C LEU A 12 18.78 -5.07 1.75
N GLY A 13 18.76 -4.36 2.88
CA GLY A 13 19.34 -3.03 2.99
C GLY A 13 18.50 -1.95 2.30
N TRP A 14 18.62 -0.74 2.81
CA TRP A 14 17.85 0.41 2.33
C TRP A 14 18.05 0.70 0.84
N ALA A 15 19.29 0.73 0.37
CA ALA A 15 19.62 1.07 -1.02
C ALA A 15 19.00 0.08 -2.02
N ARG A 16 19.00 -1.21 -1.68
CA ARG A 16 18.39 -2.25 -2.52
C ARG A 16 16.86 -2.17 -2.47
N ALA A 17 16.27 -1.95 -1.30
CA ALA A 17 14.82 -1.73 -1.17
C ALA A 17 14.37 -0.54 -2.04
N LYS A 18 15.08 0.59 -1.99
CA LYS A 18 14.87 1.76 -2.87
C LYS A 18 14.95 1.40 -4.35
N SER A 19 16.00 0.71 -4.76
CA SER A 19 16.16 0.28 -6.15
C SER A 19 15.04 -0.65 -6.61
N LEU A 20 14.60 -1.59 -5.76
CA LEU A 20 13.53 -2.54 -6.07
C LEU A 20 12.19 -1.83 -6.28
N ILE A 21 11.81 -0.93 -5.37
CA ILE A 21 10.56 -0.17 -5.47
C ILE A 21 10.58 0.75 -6.70
N ALA A 22 11.69 1.47 -6.93
CA ALA A 22 11.84 2.32 -8.10
C ALA A 22 11.72 1.51 -9.41
N LYS A 23 12.39 0.36 -9.50
CA LYS A 23 12.31 -0.54 -10.67
C LYS A 23 10.90 -1.10 -10.88
N ARG A 24 10.22 -1.48 -9.79
CA ARG A 24 8.85 -2.03 -9.87
C ARG A 24 7.84 -0.95 -10.24
N ARG A 25 8.04 0.29 -9.82
CA ARG A 25 7.22 1.43 -10.24
C ARG A 25 7.44 1.77 -11.71
N ALA A 26 8.69 1.78 -12.17
CA ALA A 26 9.03 2.10 -13.56
C ALA A 26 8.63 1.00 -14.56
N LYS A 27 8.61 -0.27 -14.13
CA LYS A 27 8.30 -1.42 -14.99
C LYS A 27 7.19 -2.26 -14.38
N ARG A 28 6.15 -2.52 -15.19
CA ARG A 28 5.05 -3.43 -14.82
C ARG A 28 4.29 -2.95 -13.57
N CYS A 29 3.92 -1.67 -13.57
CA CYS A 29 3.05 -1.05 -12.59
C CYS A 29 1.94 -0.31 -13.32
N GLU A 30 0.71 -0.53 -12.90
CA GLU A 30 -0.44 0.30 -13.23
C GLU A 30 -0.62 1.31 -12.10
N VAL A 31 -0.91 2.56 -12.47
CA VAL A 31 -1.26 3.60 -11.52
C VAL A 31 -2.77 3.80 -11.61
N ASP A 32 -3.47 3.51 -10.51
CA ASP A 32 -4.91 3.75 -10.43
C ASP A 32 -5.17 5.25 -10.53
N THR A 33 -6.02 5.65 -11.47
CA THR A 33 -6.36 7.05 -11.74
C THR A 33 -7.21 7.67 -10.63
N LYS A 34 -7.94 6.85 -9.85
CA LYS A 34 -8.81 7.35 -8.78
C LYS A 34 -8.04 7.66 -7.51
N LEU A 35 -7.19 6.73 -7.06
CA LEU A 35 -6.51 6.84 -5.77
C LEU A 35 -5.02 7.14 -5.89
N GLY A 36 -4.41 6.99 -7.08
CA GLY A 36 -2.95 7.01 -7.22
C GLY A 36 -2.28 5.74 -6.66
N CYS A 37 -3.02 4.62 -6.59
CA CYS A 37 -2.44 3.35 -6.13
C CYS A 37 -1.41 2.84 -7.14
N HIS A 38 -0.22 2.45 -6.66
CA HIS A 38 0.75 1.74 -7.47
C HIS A 38 0.48 0.25 -7.38
N VAL A 39 -0.05 -0.35 -8.45
CA VAL A 39 -0.44 -1.76 -8.50
C VAL A 39 0.48 -2.50 -9.46
N PRO A 40 1.22 -3.54 -9.02
CA PRO A 40 2.13 -4.24 -9.89
C PRO A 40 1.37 -5.24 -10.76
N ILE A 41 1.80 -5.35 -12.01
CA ILE A 41 1.30 -6.36 -12.95
C ILE A 41 1.95 -7.71 -12.58
N GLY A 42 1.12 -8.72 -12.31
CA GLY A 42 1.54 -10.11 -12.05
C GLY A 42 1.49 -10.54 -10.57
N CYS A 43 2.59 -11.11 -10.06
CA CYS A 43 2.65 -11.90 -8.83
C CYS A 43 1.98 -11.26 -7.59
N ARG A 44 0.85 -11.85 -7.20
CA ARG A 44 0.13 -11.59 -5.95
C ARG A 44 0.06 -12.87 -5.11
N THR A 45 -0.15 -12.70 -3.81
CA THR A 45 -0.49 -13.79 -2.89
C THR A 45 -1.96 -14.18 -3.05
N ARG A 46 -2.39 -15.28 -2.41
CA ARG A 46 -3.81 -15.68 -2.37
C ARG A 46 -4.71 -14.57 -1.80
N ASP A 47 -4.19 -13.82 -0.83
CA ASP A 47 -4.91 -12.73 -0.16
C ASP A 47 -4.80 -11.38 -0.93
N GLY A 48 -4.34 -11.41 -2.18
CA GLY A 48 -4.25 -10.23 -3.04
C GLY A 48 -3.01 -9.36 -2.85
N TYR A 49 -2.21 -9.59 -1.80
CA TYR A 49 -1.00 -8.80 -1.57
C TYR A 49 0.04 -8.97 -2.67
N ALA A 50 0.60 -7.86 -3.14
CA ALA A 50 1.66 -7.88 -4.13
C ALA A 50 2.99 -8.39 -3.56
N GLN A 51 3.70 -9.23 -4.33
CA GLN A 51 4.98 -9.82 -3.91
C GLN A 51 6.07 -9.75 -5.00
N ILE A 52 7.32 -9.81 -4.54
CA ILE A 52 8.51 -9.89 -5.40
C ILE A 52 9.46 -10.97 -4.90
N TRP A 53 10.01 -11.74 -5.84
CA TRP A 53 11.06 -12.71 -5.55
C TRP A 53 12.43 -12.10 -5.83
N THR A 54 13.29 -12.03 -4.82
CA THR A 54 14.68 -11.59 -5.02
C THR A 54 15.62 -12.28 -4.03
N LYS A 55 16.92 -12.22 -4.33
CA LYS A 55 17.97 -12.73 -3.45
C LYS A 55 18.14 -11.79 -2.26
N SER A 56 18.20 -12.34 -1.05
CA SER A 56 18.62 -11.58 0.13
C SER A 56 20.12 -11.27 0.07
N ASN A 57 20.55 -10.11 0.55
CA ASN A 57 21.96 -9.79 0.73
C ASN A 57 22.62 -10.71 1.76
N ALA A 58 21.93 -11.04 2.84
CA ALA A 58 22.46 -11.94 3.88
C ALA A 58 22.80 -13.33 3.33
N LYS A 59 21.91 -13.94 2.52
CA LYS A 59 22.22 -15.22 1.87
C LYS A 59 23.27 -15.09 0.76
N ALA A 60 23.27 -13.97 0.02
CA ALA A 60 24.30 -13.71 -0.99
C ALA A 60 25.71 -13.65 -0.35
N LYS A 61 25.84 -13.01 0.82
CA LYS A 61 27.08 -12.99 1.62
C LYS A 61 27.51 -14.39 2.09
N LYS A 62 26.56 -15.29 2.34
CA LYS A 62 26.82 -16.69 2.73
C LYS A 62 27.11 -17.63 1.55
N GLY A 63 27.31 -17.11 0.33
CA GLY A 63 27.61 -17.92 -0.86
C GLY A 63 26.45 -18.76 -1.38
N LEU A 64 25.23 -18.58 -0.86
CA LEU A 64 24.05 -19.27 -1.37
C LEU A 64 23.68 -18.75 -2.75
N THR A 65 23.60 -19.64 -3.74
CA THR A 65 23.26 -19.32 -5.13
C THR A 65 21.93 -19.95 -5.57
N GLY A 66 21.46 -19.58 -6.76
CA GLY A 66 20.25 -20.14 -7.37
C GLY A 66 18.94 -19.83 -6.64
N ARG A 67 17.92 -20.69 -6.85
CA ARG A 67 16.57 -20.55 -6.25
C ARG A 67 16.58 -20.57 -4.72
N LYS A 68 17.52 -21.30 -4.10
CA LYS A 68 17.68 -21.42 -2.64
C LYS A 68 18.03 -20.09 -1.96
N ALA A 69 18.65 -19.18 -2.70
CA ALA A 69 19.00 -17.84 -2.25
C ALA A 69 17.85 -16.81 -2.39
N SER A 70 16.86 -17.10 -3.24
CA SER A 70 15.72 -16.23 -3.46
C SER A 70 14.66 -16.43 -2.39
N ARG A 71 13.95 -15.37 -2.04
CA ARG A 71 12.76 -15.43 -1.19
C ARG A 71 11.72 -14.42 -1.67
N ALA A 72 10.47 -14.67 -1.32
CA ALA A 72 9.38 -13.74 -1.56
C ALA A 72 9.36 -12.63 -0.50
N TYR A 73 9.18 -11.39 -0.95
CA TYR A 73 8.96 -10.22 -0.11
C TYR A 73 7.64 -9.56 -0.50
N LEU A 74 6.88 -9.11 0.50
CA LEU A 74 5.68 -8.32 0.27
C LEU A 74 6.06 -6.89 -0.11
N LEU A 75 5.56 -6.42 -1.24
CA LEU A 75 5.98 -5.13 -1.81
C LEU A 75 5.61 -3.94 -0.93
N HIS A 76 4.45 -3.97 -0.26
CA HIS A 76 4.04 -2.91 0.65
C HIS A 76 4.99 -2.78 1.85
N ILE A 77 5.46 -3.89 2.43
CA ILE A 77 6.43 -3.85 3.54
C ILE A 77 7.76 -3.26 3.07
N VAL A 78 8.23 -3.66 1.88
CA VAL A 78 9.47 -3.12 1.30
C VAL A 78 9.32 -1.62 0.99
N ALA A 79 8.17 -1.20 0.46
CA ALA A 79 7.85 0.20 0.17
C ALA A 79 7.82 1.05 1.43
N TYR A 80 7.16 0.57 2.48
CA TYR A 80 7.16 1.19 3.80
C TYR A 80 8.59 1.35 4.34
N ALA A 81 9.36 0.26 4.37
CA ALA A 81 10.69 0.29 4.95
C ALA A 81 11.66 1.21 4.19
N GLN A 82 11.49 1.29 2.87
CA GLN A 82 12.25 2.19 2.01
C GLN A 82 11.98 3.67 2.29
N LEU A 83 10.72 4.05 2.51
CA LEU A 83 10.31 5.43 2.78
C LEU A 83 10.76 5.87 4.18
N HIS A 84 10.47 5.04 5.19
CA HIS A 84 10.73 5.36 6.59
C HIS A 84 12.13 5.01 7.07
N LYS A 85 12.95 4.36 6.22
CA LYS A 85 14.32 3.91 6.52
C LYS A 85 14.41 2.99 7.76
N ARG A 86 13.31 2.31 8.10
CA ARG A 86 13.21 1.37 9.23
C ARG A 86 12.24 0.25 8.90
N ASN A 87 12.28 -0.85 9.63
CA ASN A 87 11.22 -1.84 9.54
C ASN A 87 9.94 -1.33 10.24
N PRO A 88 8.76 -1.79 9.80
CA PRO A 88 7.53 -1.56 10.54
C PRO A 88 7.59 -2.31 11.88
N ASN A 89 7.08 -1.68 12.93
CA ASN A 89 7.03 -2.27 14.27
C ASN A 89 5.94 -3.33 14.35
N ASP A 90 4.76 -3.05 13.78
CA ASP A 90 3.57 -3.90 13.89
C ASP A 90 2.96 -4.23 12.52
N HIS A 91 1.80 -3.74 12.12
CA HIS A 91 1.24 -4.05 10.79
C HIS A 91 1.41 -2.88 9.82
N VAL A 92 1.77 -3.19 8.57
CA VAL A 92 1.74 -2.19 7.50
C VAL A 92 0.35 -2.19 6.89
N SER A 93 -0.43 -1.19 7.25
CA SER A 93 -1.82 -1.01 6.80
C SER A 93 -1.90 -0.20 5.54
N HIS A 94 -2.87 -0.54 4.69
CA HIS A 94 -3.14 0.16 3.45
C HIS A 94 -4.25 1.19 3.70
N LEU A 95 -3.92 2.47 3.69
CA LEU A 95 -4.90 3.55 3.80
C LEU A 95 -5.91 3.50 2.65
N CYS A 96 -5.48 3.02 1.49
CA CYS A 96 -6.28 2.85 0.28
C CYS A 96 -7.11 1.56 0.22
N ASP A 97 -6.96 0.66 1.20
CA ASP A 97 -7.62 -0.67 1.26
C ASP A 97 -7.42 -1.56 0.03
N ASN A 98 -6.39 -1.26 -0.75
CA ASN A 98 -5.98 -2.08 -1.88
C ASN A 98 -4.74 -2.90 -1.49
N PRO A 99 -4.86 -4.22 -1.24
CA PRO A 99 -3.74 -5.05 -0.78
C PRO A 99 -2.62 -5.19 -1.82
N ALA A 100 -2.91 -4.96 -3.10
CA ALA A 100 -1.92 -4.99 -4.16
C ALA A 100 -1.12 -3.68 -4.26
N CYS A 101 -1.57 -2.61 -3.61
CA CYS A 101 -0.92 -1.31 -3.66
C CYS A 101 0.44 -1.35 -2.93
N PHE A 102 1.46 -0.77 -3.54
CA PHE A 102 2.76 -0.55 -2.90
C PHE A 102 3.19 0.92 -2.92
N ASN A 103 2.26 1.85 -3.11
CA ASN A 103 2.56 3.27 -3.01
C ASN A 103 2.97 3.60 -1.55
N PRO A 104 4.22 4.03 -1.29
CA PRO A 104 4.68 4.25 0.08
C PRO A 104 3.82 5.27 0.86
N THR A 105 3.22 6.25 0.19
CA THR A 105 2.37 7.26 0.84
C THR A 105 1.00 6.74 1.25
N HIS A 106 0.61 5.54 0.79
CA HIS A 106 -0.66 4.89 1.15
C HIS A 106 -0.48 3.89 2.30
N LEU A 107 0.70 3.84 2.93
CA LEU A 107 1.07 2.83 3.90
C LEU A 107 1.36 3.47 5.25
N VAL A 108 0.87 2.87 6.33
CA VAL A 108 1.14 3.28 7.70
C VAL A 108 1.51 2.07 8.55
N ASP A 109 2.35 2.28 9.57
CA ASP A 109 2.69 1.28 10.58
C ASP A 109 1.80 1.49 11.79
N GLU A 110 0.96 0.51 12.10
CA GLU A 110 -0.03 0.60 13.16
C GLU A 110 -0.37 -0.78 13.73
N THR A 111 -1.12 -0.81 14.83
CA THR A 111 -1.49 -2.05 15.49
C THR A 111 -2.43 -2.91 14.66
N ALA A 112 -2.44 -4.22 14.93
CA ALA A 112 -3.41 -5.14 14.32
C ALA A 112 -4.87 -4.68 14.53
N SER A 113 -5.17 -4.11 15.70
CA SER A 113 -6.50 -3.56 16.03
C SER A 113 -6.87 -2.40 15.11
N ASN A 114 -5.98 -1.42 14.94
CA ASN A 114 -6.21 -0.27 14.06
C ASN A 114 -6.32 -0.69 12.58
N ASN A 115 -5.47 -1.62 12.14
CA ASN A 115 -5.57 -2.16 10.78
C ASN A 115 -6.94 -2.82 10.53
N ASN A 116 -7.44 -3.57 11.51
CA ASN A 116 -8.75 -4.21 11.41
C ASN A 116 -9.89 -3.19 11.45
N SER A 117 -9.80 -2.10 12.24
CA SER A 117 -10.85 -1.07 12.29
C SER A 117 -11.00 -0.30 10.98
N ARG A 118 -9.97 -0.29 10.12
CA ARG A 118 -10.04 0.33 8.78
C ARG A 118 -10.91 -0.44 7.80
N LYS A 119 -11.16 -1.73 8.03
CA LYS A 119 -12.01 -2.57 7.17
C LYS A 119 -13.43 -2.03 7.18
N GLY A 120 -13.97 -1.75 5.99
CA GLY A 120 -15.31 -1.17 5.85
C GLY A 120 -15.41 0.31 6.25
N CYS A 121 -14.30 0.97 6.59
CA CYS A 121 -14.31 2.42 6.85
C CYS A 121 -14.73 3.16 5.57
N PRO A 122 -15.82 3.95 5.59
CA PRO A 122 -16.33 4.67 4.42
C PRO A 122 -15.39 5.77 3.93
N GLY A 123 -14.47 6.25 4.77
CA GLY A 123 -13.58 7.35 4.42
C GLY A 123 -14.26 8.73 4.44
N PRO A 124 -13.54 9.77 4.04
CA PRO A 124 -14.14 11.08 3.77
C PRO A 124 -14.99 11.03 2.49
N ILE A 125 -16.23 11.45 2.59
CA ILE A 125 -17.18 11.50 1.48
C ILE A 125 -17.10 12.89 0.84
N HIS A 126 -16.77 12.90 -0.44
CA HIS A 126 -16.72 14.10 -1.27
C HIS A 126 -17.85 14.10 -2.29
N CYS A 127 -18.27 15.29 -2.71
CA CYS A 127 -19.17 15.48 -3.83
C CYS A 127 -18.58 14.87 -5.10
N SER A 128 -19.37 14.10 -5.85
CA SER A 128 -18.96 13.51 -7.13
C SER A 128 -18.60 14.54 -8.18
N ASP A 129 -19.27 15.69 -8.18
CA ASP A 129 -19.23 16.65 -9.29
C ASP A 129 -18.18 17.74 -9.05
N HIS A 130 -18.13 18.28 -7.83
CA HIS A 130 -17.24 19.40 -7.48
C HIS A 130 -16.06 19.00 -6.59
N GLY A 131 -16.03 17.79 -6.04
CA GLY A 131 -14.95 17.31 -5.17
C GLY A 131 -14.94 17.91 -3.75
N TYR A 132 -15.93 18.73 -3.37
CA TYR A 132 -16.03 19.28 -2.01
C TYR A 132 -16.27 18.20 -0.96
N LEU A 133 -15.63 18.32 0.20
CA LEU A 133 -15.89 17.43 1.34
C LEU A 133 -17.32 17.67 1.85
N ILE A 134 -18.14 16.62 1.82
CA ILE A 134 -19.51 16.64 2.34
C ILE A 134 -19.51 16.24 3.82
N VAL A 135 -18.86 15.12 4.13
CA VAL A 135 -18.76 14.62 5.51
C VAL A 135 -17.52 13.74 5.66
N ASN A 136 -16.81 13.90 6.78
CA ASN A 136 -15.72 12.99 7.14
C ASN A 136 -16.20 11.97 8.17
N LEU A 137 -16.47 10.74 7.72
CA LEU A 137 -16.86 9.63 8.58
C LEU A 137 -15.67 8.79 9.06
N CYS A 138 -14.45 9.15 8.66
CA CYS A 138 -13.24 8.44 9.05
C CYS A 138 -12.65 9.04 10.33
N ASN A 139 -12.61 8.23 11.39
CA ASN A 139 -11.96 8.56 12.67
C ASN A 139 -10.49 8.10 12.74
N HIS A 140 -9.97 7.45 11.70
CA HIS A 140 -8.59 6.95 11.68
C HIS A 140 -7.59 8.09 11.46
N ASN A 141 -6.44 8.00 12.13
CA ASN A 141 -5.30 8.88 11.91
C ASN A 141 -4.07 8.06 11.50
N PRO A 142 -3.54 8.21 10.28
CA PRO A 142 -4.02 9.06 9.19
C PRO A 142 -5.35 8.53 8.57
N PRO A 143 -6.12 9.41 7.90
CA PRO A 143 -7.43 9.06 7.34
C PRO A 143 -7.31 8.01 6.24
N CYS A 144 -8.37 7.23 6.06
CA CYS A 144 -8.47 6.29 4.95
C CYS A 144 -8.61 7.04 3.62
N ILE A 145 -7.96 6.51 2.58
CA ILE A 145 -8.03 6.99 1.21
C ILE A 145 -9.07 6.13 0.49
N ARG A 146 -10.23 6.68 0.19
CA ARG A 146 -11.34 5.95 -0.44
C ARG A 146 -11.68 6.55 -1.79
N PRO A 147 -12.09 5.74 -2.78
CA PRO A 147 -12.48 6.27 -4.07
C PRO A 147 -13.70 7.17 -3.88
N PRO A 148 -13.82 8.26 -4.66
CA PRO A 148 -14.98 9.13 -4.57
C PRO A 148 -16.26 8.33 -4.88
N ARG A 149 -17.28 8.56 -4.07
CA ARG A 149 -18.62 8.02 -4.30
C ARG A 149 -19.25 8.76 -5.48
N GLN A 150 -19.96 8.01 -6.33
CA GLN A 150 -20.66 8.57 -7.50
C GLN A 150 -22.13 8.89 -7.20
N ASP A 151 -22.61 8.48 -6.03
CA ASP A 151 -24.01 8.58 -5.60
C ASP A 151 -24.24 9.72 -4.59
N VAL A 152 -23.25 10.57 -4.34
CA VAL A 152 -23.34 11.65 -3.36
C VAL A 152 -22.98 12.99 -4.01
N GLN A 153 -23.95 13.89 -4.02
CA GLN A 153 -23.87 15.22 -4.62
C GLN A 153 -24.02 16.29 -3.54
N CYS A 154 -23.40 17.45 -3.75
CA CYS A 154 -23.58 18.60 -2.86
C CYS A 154 -24.79 19.44 -3.29
N CYS A 155 -25.22 20.35 -2.42
CA CYS A 155 -26.34 21.25 -2.71
C CYS A 155 -26.13 22.12 -3.96
N LEU A 156 -24.88 22.37 -4.38
CA LEU A 156 -24.59 23.11 -5.62
C LEU A 156 -24.94 22.29 -6.86
N SER A 157 -24.59 21.00 -6.87
CA SER A 157 -24.95 20.08 -7.96
C SER A 157 -26.47 20.01 -8.12
N HIS A 158 -27.22 19.94 -7.02
CA HIS A 158 -28.69 19.99 -7.07
C HIS A 158 -29.26 21.30 -7.61
N LYS A 159 -28.60 22.44 -7.35
CA LYS A 159 -29.03 23.74 -7.91
C LYS A 159 -28.72 23.86 -9.41
N GLU A 160 -27.59 23.32 -9.86
CA GLU A 160 -27.21 23.31 -11.29
C GLU A 160 -28.13 22.39 -12.13
N PHE A 161 -28.73 21.38 -11.51
CA PHE A 161 -29.65 20.44 -12.17
C PHE A 161 -31.12 20.89 -12.19
N GLN A 162 -31.48 21.95 -11.48
CA GLN A 162 -32.83 22.53 -11.53
C GLN A 162 -32.86 23.66 -12.58
N PRO A 163 -33.65 23.52 -13.66
CA PRO A 163 -33.73 24.52 -14.73
C PRO A 163 -34.39 25.83 -14.27
#